data_AF-A0A1F4MM50-F1
#
_entry.id   AF-A0A1F4MM50-F1
#
_cell.length_a   1.000
_cell.length_b   1.000
_cell.length_c   1.000
_cell.angle_alpha   90.00
_cell.angle_beta   90.00
_cell.angle_gamma   90.00
#
_symmetry.space_group_name_H-M   'P 1'
#
loop_
_entity.id
_entity.type
_entity.pdbx_description
1 polymer ?
#
loop_
_entity_poly.entity_id
_entity_poly.type
_entity_poly.pdbx_seq_one_letter_code
_entity_poly.pdbx_strand_id
1 'polypeptide(L)'
;MARFIIEVPHSDEQVECARAVEIFLTTGSHFLTNADWGCLDGDHKAWIIADVDNKDEARGILPPAYRSQARIIQLNKFELKEIQDLLSHHQA
;
A
#
# COMPACT_ATOMS: atom_id res chain seq x y z
N MET A 1 13.54 -9.99 -2.02
CA MET A 1 12.32 -9.27 -1.62
C MET A 1 12.57 -7.77 -1.65
N ALA A 2 11.81 -7.06 -2.49
CA ALA A 2 11.74 -5.61 -2.50
C ALA A 2 10.62 -5.13 -1.56
N ARG A 3 10.77 -3.92 -1.02
CA ARG A 3 9.77 -3.33 -0.12
C ARG A 3 8.72 -2.60 -0.93
N PHE A 4 7.44 -2.84 -0.66
CA PHE A 4 6.32 -2.16 -1.31
C PHE A 4 5.39 -1.53 -0.27
N ILE A 5 4.79 -0.40 -0.63
CA ILE A 5 3.56 0.09 -0.02
C ILE A 5 2.39 -0.19 -0.96
N ILE A 6 1.33 -0.74 -0.39
CA ILE A 6 0.08 -1.06 -1.06
C ILE A 6 -0.96 -0.08 -0.53
N GLU A 7 -1.42 0.81 -1.39
CA GLU A 7 -2.52 1.73 -1.09
C GLU A 7 -3.82 1.16 -1.61
N VAL A 8 -4.82 0.99 -0.73
CA VAL A 8 -6.14 0.48 -1.10
C VAL A 8 -7.20 1.55 -0.82
N PRO A 9 -7.55 2.37 -1.82
CA PRO A 9 -8.65 3.31 -1.66
C PRO A 9 -9.98 2.54 -1.51
N HIS A 10 -10.94 3.13 -0.81
CA HIS A 10 -12.32 2.64 -0.71
C HIS A 10 -13.28 3.83 -0.55
N SER A 11 -14.58 3.56 -0.58
CA SER A 11 -15.60 4.62 -0.48
C SER A 11 -15.59 5.28 0.90
N ASP A 12 -15.91 6.58 0.91
CA ASP A 12 -16.18 7.40 2.09
C ASP A 12 -17.60 7.27 2.63
N GLU A 13 -18.48 6.57 1.91
CA GLU A 13 -19.81 6.23 2.40
C GLU A 13 -19.67 5.30 3.62
N GLN A 14 -20.38 5.61 4.70
CA GLN A 14 -20.13 5.04 6.02
C GLN A 14 -20.27 3.50 6.03
N VAL A 15 -21.29 2.97 5.36
CA VAL A 15 -21.54 1.52 5.31
C VAL A 15 -20.51 0.83 4.43
N GLU A 16 -20.20 1.38 3.26
CA GLU A 16 -19.19 0.82 2.35
C GLU A 16 -17.77 0.89 2.93
N CYS A 17 -17.45 1.94 3.70
CA CYS A 17 -16.20 2.05 4.45
C CYS A 17 -16.11 0.92 5.51
N ALA A 18 -17.15 0.74 6.32
CA ALA A 18 -17.18 -0.32 7.33
C ALA A 18 -17.11 -1.72 6.68
N ARG A 19 -17.78 -1.90 5.54
CA ARG A 19 -17.76 -3.14 4.76
C ARG A 19 -16.38 -3.45 4.19
N ALA A 20 -15.64 -2.43 3.74
CA ALA A 20 -14.25 -2.62 3.31
C ALA A 20 -13.38 -3.16 4.45
N VAL A 21 -13.50 -2.58 5.65
CA VAL A 21 -12.80 -3.06 6.85
C VAL A 21 -13.22 -4.51 7.18
N GLU A 22 -14.52 -4.80 7.17
CA GLU A 22 -15.04 -6.15 7.43
C GLU A 22 -14.47 -7.19 6.45
N ILE A 23 -14.49 -6.89 5.14
CA ILE A 23 -13.94 -7.81 4.13
C ILE A 23 -12.46 -8.05 4.39
N PHE A 24 -11.68 -7.00 4.67
CA PHE A 24 -10.25 -7.15 4.97
C PHE A 24 -10.00 -8.04 6.21
N LEU A 25 -10.75 -7.84 7.29
CA LEU A 25 -10.58 -8.61 8.53
C LEU A 25 -11.06 -10.06 8.42
N THR A 26 -12.08 -10.33 7.60
CA THR A 26 -12.70 -11.66 7.47
C THR A 26 -12.06 -12.53 6.38
N THR A 27 -11.38 -11.93 5.38
CA THR A 27 -10.74 -12.68 4.29
C THR A 27 -9.48 -13.45 4.74
N GLY A 28 -9.02 -13.26 5.99
CA GLY A 28 -8.20 -14.24 6.69
C GLY A 28 -6.84 -14.55 6.07
N SER A 29 -6.21 -13.62 5.32
CA SER A 29 -4.82 -13.78 4.92
C SER A 29 -3.93 -13.21 6.03
N HIS A 30 -2.94 -13.97 6.49
CA HIS A 30 -1.96 -13.57 7.51
C HIS A 30 -1.21 -12.24 7.20
N PHE A 31 -1.41 -11.68 6.00
CA PHE A 31 -0.87 -10.40 5.55
C PHE A 31 -1.74 -9.19 5.94
N LEU A 32 -3.04 -9.40 6.21
CA LEU A 32 -4.04 -8.34 6.44
C LEU A 32 -4.09 -7.84 7.89
N THR A 33 -3.45 -8.54 8.83
CA THR A 33 -3.26 -8.08 10.22
C THR A 33 -2.37 -6.84 10.36
N ASN A 34 -1.70 -6.42 9.28
CA ASN A 34 -0.79 -5.27 9.26
C ASN A 34 -1.33 -4.09 8.43
N ALA A 35 -2.64 -4.06 8.13
CA ALA A 35 -3.23 -2.92 7.46
C ALA A 35 -3.39 -1.75 8.44
N ASP A 36 -2.83 -0.60 8.08
CA ASP A 36 -3.09 0.69 8.73
C ASP A 36 -4.23 1.40 8.00
N TRP A 37 -5.09 2.09 8.75
CA TRP A 37 -6.35 2.67 8.22
C TRP A 37 -6.38 4.18 8.43
N GLY A 38 -6.72 4.92 7.36
CA GLY A 38 -6.86 6.38 7.41
C GLY A 38 -8.28 6.85 7.72
N CYS A 39 -9.28 5.96 7.76
CA CYS A 39 -10.70 6.32 7.76
C CYS A 39 -11.08 7.22 8.95
N LEU A 40 -10.47 7.02 10.12
CA LEU A 40 -10.73 7.83 11.32
C LEU A 40 -10.10 9.24 11.24
N ASP A 41 -9.18 9.46 10.30
CA ASP A 41 -8.55 10.74 9.98
C ASP A 41 -9.06 11.32 8.64
N GLY A 42 -10.07 10.67 8.02
CA GLY A 42 -10.72 11.12 6.79
C GLY A 42 -10.06 10.68 5.48
N ASP A 43 -8.94 9.94 5.51
CA ASP A 43 -8.39 9.31 4.30
C ASP A 43 -8.97 7.89 4.16
N HIS A 44 -9.94 7.74 3.26
CA HIS A 44 -10.61 6.45 2.99
C HIS A 44 -9.71 5.52 2.17
N LYS A 45 -8.65 5.08 2.84
CA LYS A 45 -7.60 4.24 2.30
C LYS A 45 -7.01 3.36 3.41
N ALA A 46 -6.62 2.15 3.03
CA ALA A 46 -5.76 1.30 3.84
C ALA A 46 -4.34 1.27 3.26
N TRP A 47 -3.34 1.16 4.13
CA TRP A 47 -1.94 0.95 3.76
C TRP A 47 -1.44 -0.38 4.29
N ILE A 48 -0.70 -1.09 3.44
CA ILE A 48 0.03 -2.30 3.85
C ILE A 48 1.46 -2.14 3.34
N ILE A 49 2.43 -2.36 4.23
CA ILE A 49 3.84 -2.46 3.84
C ILE A 49 4.22 -3.94 3.82
N ALA A 50 4.73 -4.41 2.68
CA ALA A 50 5.12 -5.79 2.49
C ALA A 50 6.47 -5.89 1.78
N ASP A 51 7.29 -6.84 2.21
CA ASP A 51 8.48 -7.27 1.50
C ASP A 51 8.09 -8.51 0.66
N VAL A 52 8.16 -8.40 -0.66
CA VAL A 52 7.78 -9.44 -1.66
C VAL A 52 8.67 -9.34 -2.89
N ASP A 53 8.66 -10.31 -3.80
CA ASP A 53 9.63 -10.30 -4.90
C ASP A 53 9.23 -9.37 -6.05
N ASN A 54 7.94 -9.09 -6.22
CA ASN A 54 7.45 -8.24 -7.30
C ASN A 54 6.08 -7.60 -6.99
N LYS A 55 5.62 -6.72 -7.89
CA LYS A 55 4.34 -6.01 -7.74
C LYS A 55 3.11 -6.92 -7.80
N ASP A 56 3.19 -8.05 -8.49
CA ASP A 56 2.05 -8.96 -8.62
C ASP A 56 1.83 -9.78 -7.36
N GLU A 57 2.91 -10.20 -6.68
CA GLU A 57 2.85 -10.75 -5.33
C GLU A 57 2.30 -9.74 -4.32
N ALA A 58 2.76 -8.48 -4.38
CA ALA A 58 2.22 -7.41 -3.53
C ALA A 58 0.72 -7.22 -3.74
N ARG A 59 0.25 -7.28 -4.99
CA ARG A 59 -1.18 -7.24 -5.31
C ARG A 59 -1.93 -8.48 -4.83
N GLY A 60 -1.29 -9.65 -4.86
CA GLY A 60 -1.85 -10.92 -4.42
C GLY A 60 -2.27 -10.96 -2.96
N ILE A 61 -1.63 -10.14 -2.11
CA ILE A 61 -1.95 -9.96 -0.68
C ILE A 61 -3.40 -9.50 -0.48
N LEU A 62 -3.94 -8.72 -1.43
CA LEU A 62 -5.25 -8.12 -1.31
C LEU A 62 -6.38 -9.11 -1.64
N PRO A 63 -7.56 -8.95 -1.01
CA PRO A 63 -8.76 -9.63 -1.44
C PRO A 63 -9.06 -9.33 -2.92
N PRO A 64 -9.59 -10.28 -3.72
CA PRO A 64 -9.77 -10.12 -5.15
C PRO A 64 -10.49 -8.83 -5.56
N ALA A 65 -11.51 -8.41 -4.79
CA ALA A 65 -12.30 -7.22 -5.05
C ALA A 65 -11.48 -5.90 -5.07
N TYR A 66 -10.33 -5.86 -4.39
CA TYR A 66 -9.54 -4.65 -4.21
C TYR A 66 -8.26 -4.61 -5.07
N ARG A 67 -7.92 -5.70 -5.75
CA ARG A 67 -6.65 -5.84 -6.50
C ARG A 67 -6.50 -4.85 -7.65
N SER A 68 -7.60 -4.56 -8.35
CA SER A 68 -7.61 -3.71 -9.54
C SER A 68 -7.50 -2.22 -9.20
N GLN A 69 -8.09 -1.79 -8.08
CA GLN A 69 -8.07 -0.39 -7.63
C GLN A 69 -6.86 -0.03 -6.78
N ALA A 70 -6.12 -1.03 -6.28
CA ALA A 70 -4.96 -0.81 -5.44
C ALA A 70 -3.76 -0.25 -6.21
N ARG A 71 -3.06 0.70 -5.58
CA ARG A 71 -1.81 1.23 -6.08
C ARG A 71 -0.64 0.54 -5.39
N ILE A 72 0.24 -0.05 -6.19
CA ILE A 72 1.41 -0.80 -5.72
C ILE A 72 2.68 -0.01 -6.03
N ILE A 73 3.36 0.47 -4.99
CA ILE A 73 4.51 1.36 -5.10
C ILE A 73 5.71 0.67 -4.46
N GLN A 74 6.79 0.51 -5.23
CA GLN A 74 8.06 0.04 -4.68
C GLN A 74 8.70 1.17 -3.88
N LEU A 75 9.09 0.89 -2.65
CA LEU A 75 9.79 1.81 -1.77
C LEU A 75 11.30 1.62 -1.91
N ASN A 76 12.02 2.74 -1.86
CA ASN A 76 13.48 2.76 -1.80
C ASN A 76 13.90 3.70 -0.67
N LYS A 77 15.11 3.50 -0.16
CA LYS A 77 15.81 4.47 0.69
C LYS A 77 16.97 5.03 -0.09
N PHE A 78 17.34 6.26 0.21
CA PHE A 78 18.51 6.89 -0.37
C PHE A 78 19.58 7.03 0.71
N GLU A 79 20.82 6.71 0.34
CA GLU A 79 22.00 7.12 1.06
C GLU A 79 22.40 8.54 0.65
N LEU A 80 23.08 9.27 1.56
CA LEU A 80 23.47 10.67 1.32
C LEU A 80 24.25 10.85 0.01
N LYS A 81 25.14 9.90 -0.31
CA LYS A 81 25.93 9.91 -1.55
C LYS A 81 25.04 9.81 -2.79
N GLU A 82 24.03 8.95 -2.77
CA GLU A 82 23.12 8.76 -3.92
C GLU A 82 22.31 10.03 -4.20
N ILE A 83 21.90 10.75 -3.15
CA ILE A 83 21.24 12.05 -3.30
C ILE A 83 22.18 13.10 -3.90
N GLN A 84 23.43 13.17 -3.42
CA GLN A 84 24.41 14.11 -3.95
C GLN A 84 24.70 13.86 -5.43
N ASP A 85 24.85 12.60 -5.81
CA ASP A 85 25.04 12.19 -7.21
C ASP A 85 23.83 12.61 -8.06
N LEU A 86 22.59 12.33 -7.62
CA LEU A 86 21.38 12.77 -8.32
C LEU A 86 21.30 14.29 -8.50
N LEU A 87 21.56 15.06 -7.44
CA LEU A 87 21.50 16.53 -7.50
C LEU A 87 22.55 17.12 -8.46
N SER A 88 23.75 16.55 -8.51
CA SER A 88 24.81 16.99 -9.41
C SER A 88 24.47 16.79 -10.90
N HIS A 89 23.73 15.73 -11.24
CA HIS A 89 23.29 15.43 -12.61
C HIS A 89 22.17 16.34 -13.13
N HIS A 90 21.54 17.13 -12.24
CA HIS A 90 20.45 18.05 -12.59
C HIS A 90 20.85 19.53 -12.57
N GLN A 91 22.12 19.86 -12.33
CA GLN A 91 22.65 21.23 -12.39
C GLN A 91 23.26 21.60 -13.76
N ALA A 92 22.85 20.94 -14.84
CA ALA A 92 23.25 21.27 -16.22
C ALA A 92 22.25 22.20 -16.91
#